data_AF-A0A0C3QK75-F1
#
_entry.id   AF-A0A0C3QK75-F1
#
_cell.length_a   1.000
_cell.length_b   1.000
_cell.length_c   1.000
_cell.angle_alpha   90.00
_cell.angle_beta   90.00
_cell.angle_gamma   90.00
#
_symmetry.space_group_name_H-M   'P 1'
#
loop_
_entity.id
_entity.type
_entity.pdbx_description
1 polymer ?
#
loop_
_entity_poly.entity_id
_entity_poly.type
_entity_poly.pdbx_seq_one_letter_code
_entity_poly.pdbx_strand_id
1 'polypeptide(L)' 'MAKKKNKFVLKPWCWYCEREFEDEKVLMQHQKAKHFKCKHCPRKLNTAGGLAVHVQQVHKLDPDK' A
#
# COMPACT_ATOMS: atom_id res chain seq x y z
N MET A 1 -25.31 13.59 33.44
CA MET A 1 -25.13 12.56 32.39
C MET A 1 -23.90 12.91 31.57
N ALA A 2 -22.78 12.21 31.77
CA ALA A 2 -21.52 12.50 31.09
C ALA A 2 -21.56 11.97 29.65
N LYS A 3 -21.61 12.87 28.66
CA LYS A 3 -21.47 12.52 27.23
C LYS A 3 -20.07 11.95 27.00
N LYS A 4 -19.96 10.62 26.98
CA LYS A 4 -18.74 9.89 26.66
C LYS A 4 -18.39 10.21 25.21
N LYS A 5 -17.42 11.11 25.00
CA LYS A 5 -16.90 11.44 23.66
C LYS A 5 -16.25 10.18 23.11
N ASN A 6 -16.97 9.46 22.25
CA ASN A 6 -16.42 8.38 21.44
C ASN A 6 -15.31 9.01 20.58
N LYS A 7 -14.05 8.89 21.02
CA LYS A 7 -12.91 9.21 20.18
C LYS A 7 -12.98 8.24 19.01
N PHE A 8 -13.44 8.71 17.85
CA PHE A 8 -13.23 8.02 16.59
C PHE A 8 -11.73 7.96 16.37
N VAL A 9 -11.12 6.84 16.76
CA VAL A 9 -9.74 6.54 16.38
C VAL A 9 -9.82 6.14 14.92
N LEU A 10 -9.45 7.07 14.02
CA LEU A 10 -9.27 6.75 12.61
C LEU A 10 -8.16 5.70 12.53
N LYS A 11 -8.56 4.46 12.28
CA LYS A 11 -7.61 3.38 12.03
C LYS A 11 -7.00 3.58 10.65
N PRO A 12 -5.67 3.48 10.50
CA PRO A 12 -5.04 3.53 9.19
C PRO A 12 -5.56 2.37 8.33
N TRP A 13 -5.86 2.65 7.06
CA TRP A 13 -6.43 1.68 6.14
C TRP A 13 -5.75 1.75 4.78
N CYS A 14 -5.72 0.64 4.05
CA CYS A 14 -5.09 0.56 2.75
C CYS A 14 -6.08 0.91 1.65
N TRP A 15 -5.80 1.96 0.90
CA TRP A 15 -6.62 2.35 -0.25
C TRP A 15 -6.67 1.30 -1.38
N TYR A 16 -5.67 0.43 -1.51
CA TYR A 16 -5.60 -0.56 -2.59
C TYR A 16 -6.38 -1.85 -2.32
N CYS A 17 -6.69 -2.18 -1.07
CA CYS A 17 -7.39 -3.41 -0.70
C CYS A 17 -8.38 -3.25 0.46
N GLU A 18 -8.63 -2.01 0.86
CA GLU A 18 -9.61 -1.58 1.88
C GLU A 18 -9.41 -2.23 3.26
N ARG A 19 -8.24 -2.80 3.53
CA ARG A 19 -7.91 -3.41 4.82
C ARG A 19 -7.56 -2.36 5.85
N GLU A 20 -8.15 -2.46 7.03
CA GLU A 20 -7.79 -1.70 8.21
C GLU A 20 -6.57 -2.31 8.93
N PHE A 21 -5.77 -1.46 9.54
CA PHE A 21 -4.58 -1.82 10.31
C PHE A 21 -4.60 -1.09 11.66
N GLU A 22 -3.94 -1.66 12.67
CA GLU A 22 -3.77 -0.99 13.97
C GLU A 22 -2.80 0.19 13.90
N ASP A 23 -1.80 0.11 13.02
CA ASP A 23 -0.69 1.04 12.96
C ASP A 23 -0.33 1.43 11.53
N GLU A 24 0.07 2.69 11.35
CA GLU A 24 0.51 3.21 10.06
C GLU A 24 1.78 2.50 9.57
N LYS A 25 2.65 2.08 10.50
CA LYS A 25 3.84 1.25 10.19
C LYS A 25 3.46 -0.08 9.57
N VAL A 26 2.41 -0.73 10.09
CA VAL A 26 1.92 -2.02 9.58
C VAL A 26 1.26 -1.82 8.22
N LEU A 27 0.46 -0.77 8.06
CA LEU A 27 -0.10 -0.36 6.76
C LEU A 27 1.01 -0.14 5.72
N MET A 28 2.06 0.61 6.07
CA MET A 28 3.20 0.89 5.18
C MET A 28 3.94 -0.40 4.79
N GLN A 29 4.17 -1.31 5.75
CA GLN A 29 4.79 -2.60 5.46
C GLN A 29 3.90 -3.46 4.55
N HIS A 30 2.59 -3.45 4.79
CA HIS A 30 1.61 -4.12 3.96
C HIS A 30 1.64 -3.59 2.51
N GLN A 31 1.62 -2.27 2.32
CA GLN A 31 1.71 -1.65 0.99
C GLN A 31 2.97 -2.08 0.24
N LYS A 32 4.13 -2.05 0.90
CA LYS A 32 5.41 -2.49 0.32
C LYS A 32 5.42 -3.99 -0.04
N ALA A 33 4.83 -4.83 0.81
CA ALA A 33 4.86 -6.27 0.62
C ALA A 33 3.83 -6.78 -0.40
N LYS A 34 2.63 -6.20 -0.41
CA LYS A 34 1.48 -6.64 -1.24
C LYS A 34 1.33 -5.84 -2.52
N HIS A 35 1.44 -4.51 -2.46
CA HIS A 35 1.08 -3.63 -3.58
C HIS A 35 2.28 -3.18 -4.39
N PHE A 36 3.45 -3.01 -3.77
CA PHE A 36 4.67 -2.55 -4.45
C PHE A 36 5.61 -3.69 -4.86
N LYS A 37 5.07 -4.89 -5.10
CA LYS A 37 5.82 -6.04 -5.62
C LYS A 37 5.63 -6.15 -7.13
N CYS A 38 6.73 -6.33 -7.86
CA CYS A 38 6.66 -6.62 -9.30
C CYS A 38 6.02 -7.99 -9.54
N LYS A 39 5.11 -8.07 -10.51
CA LYS A 39 4.47 -9.34 -10.92
C LYS A 39 5.39 -10.21 -11.76
N HIS A 40 6.40 -9.63 -12.40
CA HIS A 40 7.29 -10.29 -13.36
C HIS A 40 8.65 -10.69 -12.78
N CYS A 41 9.01 -10.18 -11.60
CA CYS A 41 10.27 -10.51 -10.94
C CYS A 41 10.15 -10.40 -9.41
N PRO A 42 11.12 -10.94 -8.64
CA PRO A 42 11.07 -10.88 -7.18
C PRO A 42 11.40 -9.49 -6.59
N ARG A 43 11.56 -8.43 -7.40
CA ARG A 43 11.83 -7.08 -6.90
C ARG A 43 10.62 -6.49 -6.19
N LYS A 44 10.90 -5.86 -5.04
CA LYS A 44 9.97 -5.05 -4.27
C LYS A 44 10.44 -3.61 -4.30
N LEU A 45 9.50 -2.70 -4.50
CA LEU A 45 9.74 -1.26 -4.56
C LEU A 45 9.10 -0.58 -3.35
N ASN A 46 9.48 0.66 -3.08
CA ASN A 46 8.98 1.42 -1.93
C ASN A 46 7.80 2.33 -2.28
N THR A 47 7.52 2.54 -3.56
CA THR A 47 6.51 3.47 -4.05
C THR A 47 5.81 2.94 -5.30
N ALA A 48 4.56 3.36 -5.52
CA ALA A 48 3.79 3.01 -6.72
C ALA A 48 4.48 3.53 -8.00
N GLY A 49 4.97 4.77 -8.00
CA GLY A 49 5.70 5.33 -9.15
C GLY A 49 6.98 4.57 -9.47
N GLY A 50 7.73 4.13 -8.45
CA GLY A 50 8.92 3.30 -8.65
C GLY A 50 8.58 1.93 -9.24
N LEU A 51 7.43 1.35 -8.88
CA LEU A 51 6.95 0.11 -9.50
C LEU A 51 6.58 0.32 -10.98
N ALA A 52 5.87 1.41 -11.30
CA ALA A 52 5.48 1.73 -12.67
C ALA A 52 6.71 1.89 -13.58
N VAL A 53 7.69 2.70 -13.17
CA VAL A 53 8.94 2.89 -13.91
C VAL A 53 9.75 1.59 -14.00
N HIS A 54 9.79 0.79 -12.93
CA HIS A 54 10.47 -0.49 -12.94
C HIS A 54 9.88 -1.45 -13.99
N VAL A 55 8.55 -1.58 -14.05
CA VAL A 55 7.87 -2.45 -15.01
C VAL A 55 8.10 -1.94 -16.44
N GLN A 56 8.04 -0.63 -16.65
CA GLN A 56 8.28 -0.02 -17.96
C GLN A 56 9.73 -0.17 -18.43
N GLN A 57 10.72 0.01 -17.56
CA GLN A 57 12.14 -0.01 -17.96
C GLN A 57 12.73 -1.42 -17.99
N VAL A 58 12.42 -2.24 -16.98
CA VAL A 58 13.03 -3.58 -16.84
C VAL A 58 12.25 -4.62 -17.63
N HIS A 59 10.93 -4.53 -17.62
CA HIS A 59 10.07 -5.50 -18.29
C HIS A 59 9.51 -5.00 -19.63
N LYS A 60 9.65 -3.70 -19.95
CA LYS A 60 9.07 -3.10 -21.17
C LYS A 60 7.57 -3.34 -21.29
N LEU A 61 6.91 -3.45 -20.14
CA LEU A 61 5.47 -3.64 -20.01
C LEU A 61 4.86 -2.35 -19.47
N ASP A 62 3.67 -2.01 -19.93
CA ASP A 62 2.93 -0.88 -19.38
C ASP A 62 2.16 -1.34 -18.12
N PRO A 63 2.26 -0.63 -16.98
CA PRO A 63 1.61 -1.05 -15.74
C PRO A 63 0.07 -0.91 -15.74
N ASP A 64 -0.55 -0.37 -16.81
CA ASP A 64 -1.99 -0.11 -16.93
C ASP A 64 -2.75 -1.10 -17.84
N LYS A 65 -2.16 -2.26 -18.17
CA LYS A 65 -2.83 -3.30 -18.99
C LYS A 65 -3.19 -4.56 -18.22
#